data_AF-B7QAS7-F1
#
_entry.id   AF-B7QAS7-F1
#
_cell.length_a   1.000
_cell.length_b   1.000
_cell.length_c   1.000
_cell.angle_alpha   90.00
_cell.angle_beta   90.00
_cell.angle_gamma   90.00
#
_symmetry.space_group_name_H-M   'P 1'
#
loop_
_entity.id
_entity.type
_entity.pdbx_description
1 polymer ?
#
loop_
_entity_poly.entity_id
_entity_poly.type
_entity_poly.pdbx_seq_one_letter_code
_entity_poly.pdbx_strand_id
1 'polypeptide(L)'
;MLSQKLGVIPNKIINMIVWGNKGTTLYPDYSRSVVVKKARRYRISDLISKDYLDEGLPEDVRLRESLLQKLTKQPGLMSRAKAACDQMRDWWIGLPPGQFVSMSVFSDGIYGVATDIVFTYPVFIDNKQTWRIVQGLTIGDNLRACLDQSSRELEQERDQAVEICTELGL
;
A
#
# COMPACT_ATOMS: atom_id res chain seq x y z
N MET A 1 -12.38 2.62 -4.95
CA MET A 1 -12.89 1.36 -5.55
C MET A 1 -13.77 0.62 -4.56
N LEU A 2 -13.22 0.02 -3.49
CA LEU A 2 -14.04 -0.72 -2.52
C LEU A 2 -15.14 0.12 -1.86
N SER A 3 -14.84 1.37 -1.50
CA SER A 3 -15.81 2.26 -0.86
C SER A 3 -17.04 2.52 -1.75
N GLN A 4 -16.82 2.69 -3.05
CA GLN A 4 -17.89 2.84 -4.05
C GLN A 4 -18.72 1.56 -4.17
N LYS A 5 -18.08 0.39 -4.29
CA LYS A 5 -18.78 -0.90 -4.33
C LYS A 5 -19.61 -1.18 -3.07
N LEU A 6 -19.14 -0.73 -1.92
CA LEU A 6 -19.81 -0.94 -0.63
C LEU A 6 -20.82 0.15 -0.26
N GLY A 7 -20.92 1.23 -1.04
CA GLY A 7 -21.79 2.38 -0.77
C GLY A 7 -21.42 3.13 0.52
N VAL A 8 -20.12 3.26 0.81
CA VAL A 8 -19.61 3.96 2.01
C VAL A 8 -18.58 5.02 1.64
N ILE A 9 -18.35 5.97 2.54
CA ILE A 9 -17.23 6.90 2.40
C ILE A 9 -15.89 6.16 2.62
N PRO A 10 -14.78 6.57 1.97
CA PRO A 10 -13.48 5.89 2.07
C PRO A 10 -12.99 5.65 3.50
N ASN A 11 -13.16 6.62 4.40
CA ASN A 11 -12.73 6.53 5.81
C ASN A 11 -13.47 5.46 6.63
N LYS A 12 -14.46 4.76 6.05
CA LYS A 12 -15.09 3.60 6.70
C LYS A 12 -14.37 2.30 6.39
N ILE A 13 -13.46 2.27 5.42
CA ILE A 13 -12.59 1.12 5.16
C ILE A 13 -11.28 1.38 5.89
N ILE A 14 -10.89 0.45 6.74
CA ILE A 14 -9.66 0.53 7.53
C ILE A 14 -8.85 -0.75 7.32
N ASN A 15 -7.53 -0.66 7.54
CA ASN A 15 -6.61 -1.79 7.49
C ASN A 15 -6.51 -2.46 6.10
N MET A 16 -6.57 -1.64 5.05
CA MET A 16 -6.15 -2.02 3.71
C MET A 16 -4.63 -1.85 3.59
N ILE A 17 -3.98 -2.85 3.01
CA ILE A 17 -2.54 -2.87 2.85
C ILE A 17 -2.24 -2.75 1.36
N VAL A 18 -1.22 -1.97 1.06
CA VAL A 18 -0.59 -1.91 -0.25
C VAL A 18 0.85 -2.33 -0.02
N TRP A 19 1.24 -3.43 -0.65
CA TRP A 19 2.60 -3.98 -0.56
C TRP A 19 3.41 -3.63 -1.81
N GLY A 20 4.73 -3.59 -1.67
CA GLY A 20 5.65 -3.57 -2.81
C GLY A 20 6.13 -2.18 -3.21
N ASN A 21 6.52 -2.08 -4.48
CA ASN A 21 6.99 -0.86 -5.12
C ASN A 21 5.82 -0.06 -5.73
N LYS A 22 5.97 1.26 -5.83
CA LYS A 22 5.04 2.13 -6.56
C LYS A 22 5.22 1.90 -8.06
N GLY A 23 4.42 1.00 -8.63
CA GLY A 23 4.49 0.69 -10.05
C GLY A 23 3.61 -0.50 -10.42
N THR A 24 4.16 -1.39 -11.25
CA THR A 24 3.44 -2.56 -11.79
C THR A 24 3.29 -3.71 -10.81
N THR A 25 4.12 -3.78 -9.77
CA THR A 25 4.08 -4.87 -8.76
C THR A 25 3.41 -4.51 -7.45
N LEU A 26 2.74 -3.36 -7.42
CA LEU A 26 1.93 -2.96 -6.30
C LEU A 26 0.81 -3.98 -6.04
N TYR A 27 0.73 -4.49 -4.81
CA TYR A 27 -0.25 -5.51 -4.44
C TYR A 27 -1.23 -4.99 -3.38
N PRO A 28 -2.52 -4.77 -3.71
CA PRO A 28 -3.54 -4.40 -2.74
C PRO A 28 -4.04 -5.64 -1.96
N ASP A 29 -3.65 -5.73 -0.70
CA ASP A 29 -4.03 -6.81 0.21
C ASP A 29 -5.21 -6.38 1.10
N TYR A 30 -6.33 -7.10 0.92
CA TYR A 30 -7.58 -6.88 1.64
C TYR A 30 -7.76 -7.81 2.85
N SER A 31 -6.83 -8.73 3.12
CA SER A 31 -6.98 -9.83 4.08
C SER A 31 -7.27 -9.39 5.52
N ARG A 32 -6.84 -8.18 5.88
CA ARG A 32 -7.07 -7.54 7.19
C ARG A 32 -8.02 -6.36 7.12
N SER A 33 -8.54 -6.05 5.95
CA SER A 33 -9.42 -4.92 5.73
C SER A 33 -10.80 -5.16 6.30
N VAL A 34 -11.33 -4.15 6.97
CA VAL A 34 -12.71 -4.15 7.46
C VAL A 34 -13.41 -2.88 7.04
N VAL A 35 -14.73 -2.97 6.85
CA VAL A 35 -15.60 -1.81 6.66
C VAL A 35 -16.43 -1.58 7.91
N VAL A 36 -16.53 -0.31 8.32
CA VAL A 36 -17.35 0.14 9.44
C VAL A 36 -18.72 0.60 8.92
N LYS A 37 -19.78 -0.16 9.21
CA LYS A 37 -21.17 0.19 8.89
C LYS A 37 -22.02 0.17 10.17
N LYS A 38 -22.80 1.23 10.43
CA LYS A 38 -23.68 1.33 11.62
C LYS A 38 -22.97 0.93 12.93
N ALA A 39 -21.76 1.46 13.14
CA ALA A 39 -20.87 1.17 14.29
C ALA A 39 -20.39 -0.30 14.43
N ARG A 40 -20.61 -1.15 13.44
CA ARG A 40 -20.10 -2.53 13.40
C ARG A 40 -19.01 -2.67 12.34
N ARG A 41 -18.05 -3.58 12.58
CA ARG A 41 -16.98 -3.94 11.64
C ARG A 41 -17.35 -5.22 10.91
N TYR A 42 -17.15 -5.23 9.61
CA TYR A 42 -17.36 -6.39 8.73
C TYR A 42 -16.09 -6.61 7.92
N ARG A 43 -15.66 -7.85 7.72
CA ARG A 43 -14.52 -8.11 6.82
C ARG A 43 -14.92 -7.78 5.39
N ILE A 44 -13.98 -7.24 4.62
CA ILE A 44 -14.24 -6.93 3.21
C ILE A 44 -14.55 -8.22 2.43
N SER A 45 -13.89 -9.33 2.77
CA SER A 45 -14.11 -10.67 2.20
C SER A 45 -15.53 -11.19 2.34
N ASP A 46 -16.28 -10.71 3.34
CA ASP A 46 -17.64 -11.19 3.60
C ASP A 46 -18.69 -10.43 2.78
N LEU A 47 -18.29 -9.32 2.15
CA LEU A 47 -19.20 -8.37 1.49
C LEU A 47 -18.93 -8.19 0.00
N ILE A 48 -17.77 -8.61 -0.48
CA ILE A 48 -17.36 -8.49 -1.88
C ILE A 48 -16.85 -9.85 -2.34
N SER A 49 -17.18 -10.23 -3.57
CA SER A 49 -16.78 -11.53 -4.14
C SER A 49 -15.26 -11.67 -4.18
N LYS A 50 -14.80 -12.89 -3.92
CA LYS A 50 -13.37 -13.25 -3.97
C LYS A 50 -12.76 -12.93 -5.34
N ASP A 51 -13.46 -13.24 -6.45
CA ASP A 51 -12.97 -12.96 -7.81
C ASP A 51 -12.65 -11.49 -8.03
N TYR A 52 -13.51 -10.57 -7.54
CA TYR A 52 -13.19 -9.15 -7.63
C TYR A 52 -12.04 -8.77 -6.71
N LEU A 53 -11.96 -9.32 -5.50
CA LEU A 53 -10.90 -8.95 -4.56
C LEU A 53 -9.52 -9.47 -4.98
N ASP A 54 -9.45 -10.66 -5.57
CA ASP A 54 -8.20 -11.31 -5.96
C ASP A 54 -7.71 -10.87 -7.36
N GLU A 55 -8.61 -10.59 -8.30
CA GLU A 55 -8.24 -10.26 -9.68
C GLU A 55 -8.68 -8.84 -10.08
N GLY A 56 -9.93 -8.47 -9.80
CA GLY A 56 -10.49 -7.19 -10.24
C GLY A 56 -9.91 -5.96 -9.53
N LEU A 57 -9.65 -6.06 -8.22
CA LEU A 57 -9.14 -4.97 -7.40
C LEU A 57 -7.68 -4.65 -7.75
N PRO A 58 -6.75 -5.63 -7.84
CA PRO A 58 -5.40 -5.37 -8.35
C PRO A 58 -5.42 -4.71 -9.73
N GLU A 59 -6.28 -5.17 -10.63
CA GLU A 59 -6.36 -4.61 -11.98
C GLU A 59 -6.89 -3.16 -11.99
N ASP A 60 -7.95 -2.89 -11.24
CA ASP A 60 -8.50 -1.53 -11.06
C ASP A 60 -7.43 -0.58 -10.51
N VAL A 61 -6.66 -1.03 -9.51
CA VAL A 61 -5.59 -0.24 -8.89
C VAL A 61 -4.48 0.06 -9.90
N ARG A 62 -4.03 -0.95 -10.66
CA ARG A 62 -3.00 -0.83 -11.70
C ARG A 62 -3.42 0.13 -12.81
N LEU A 63 -4.66 0.03 -13.29
CA LEU A 63 -5.17 0.83 -14.39
C LEU A 63 -5.51 2.27 -13.99
N ARG A 64 -5.70 2.55 -12.69
CA ARG A 64 -6.19 3.83 -12.18
C ARG A 64 -5.46 5.04 -12.76
N GLU A 65 -4.13 5.04 -12.75
CA GLU A 65 -3.36 6.19 -13.22
C GLU A 65 -3.53 6.42 -14.72
N SER A 66 -3.45 5.34 -15.52
CA SER A 66 -3.65 5.42 -16.97
C SER A 66 -5.06 5.90 -17.34
N LEU A 67 -6.08 5.45 -16.62
CA LEU A 67 -7.47 5.86 -16.82
C LEU A 67 -7.66 7.34 -16.45
N LEU A 68 -7.09 7.80 -15.33
CA LEU A 68 -7.13 9.22 -14.95
C LEU A 68 -6.43 10.09 -15.98
N GLN A 69 -5.27 9.66 -16.49
CA GLN A 69 -4.54 10.39 -17.52
C GLN A 69 -5.35 10.49 -18.82
N LYS A 70 -6.02 9.41 -19.25
CA LYS A 70 -6.91 9.43 -20.42
C LYS A 70 -8.09 10.37 -20.23
N LEU A 71 -8.72 10.38 -19.06
CA LEU A 71 -9.93 11.17 -18.80
C LEU A 71 -9.65 12.66 -18.55
N THR A 72 -8.60 12.97 -17.81
CA THR A 72 -8.35 14.33 -17.29
C THR A 72 -7.15 15.02 -17.96
N LYS A 73 -6.40 14.31 -18.82
CA LYS A 73 -5.10 14.73 -19.38
C LYS A 73 -4.04 15.06 -18.33
N GLN A 74 -4.27 14.70 -17.06
CA GLN A 74 -3.33 14.89 -15.96
C GLN A 74 -3.14 13.56 -15.21
N PRO A 75 -1.93 13.28 -14.69
CA PRO A 75 -1.62 12.01 -14.03
C PRO A 75 -2.16 11.94 -12.59
N GLY A 76 -3.34 12.49 -12.31
CA GLY A 76 -3.96 12.45 -10.98
C GLY A 76 -3.22 13.26 -9.91
N LEU A 77 -2.57 14.37 -10.28
CA LEU A 77 -1.73 15.21 -9.41
C LEU A 77 -2.40 15.60 -8.09
N MET A 78 -3.65 16.05 -8.13
CA MET A 78 -4.41 16.43 -6.91
C MET A 78 -4.60 15.26 -5.95
N SER A 79 -4.77 14.05 -6.46
CA SER A 79 -4.90 12.87 -5.62
C SER A 79 -3.58 12.45 -4.98
N ARG A 80 -2.45 12.67 -5.67
CA ARG A 80 -1.11 12.46 -5.13
C ARG A 80 -0.80 13.47 -4.02
N ALA A 81 -1.12 14.76 -4.25
CA ALA A 81 -0.98 15.79 -3.23
C ALA A 81 -1.83 15.49 -1.98
N LYS A 82 -3.08 15.06 -2.18
CA LYS A 82 -3.95 14.63 -1.06
C LYS A 82 -3.39 13.44 -0.29
N ALA A 83 -2.88 12.42 -1.00
CA ALA A 83 -2.26 11.26 -0.35
C ALA A 83 -1.03 11.65 0.49
N ALA A 84 -0.18 12.55 -0.03
CA ALA A 84 0.95 13.08 0.73
C ALA A 84 0.49 13.85 1.98
N CYS A 85 -0.51 14.73 1.87
CA CYS A 85 -1.07 15.44 3.01
C CYS A 85 -1.67 14.48 4.06
N ASP A 86 -2.38 13.45 3.62
CA ASP A 86 -2.97 12.45 4.53
C ASP A 86 -1.89 11.64 5.25
N GLN A 87 -0.86 11.20 4.53
CA GLN A 87 0.26 10.47 5.14
C GLN A 87 1.00 11.33 6.16
N MET A 88 1.26 12.61 5.85
CA MET A 88 1.89 13.53 6.79
C MET A 88 1.00 13.82 8.01
N ARG A 89 -0.31 13.93 7.81
CA ARG A 89 -1.28 14.07 8.91
C ARG A 89 -1.25 12.85 9.83
N ASP A 90 -1.29 11.66 9.25
CA ASP A 90 -1.30 10.41 10.01
C ASP A 90 0.03 10.18 10.72
N TRP A 91 1.16 10.57 10.12
CA TRP A 91 2.45 10.62 10.79
C TRP A 91 2.43 11.58 11.99
N TRP A 92 1.92 12.79 11.80
CA TRP A 92 1.97 13.83 12.82
C TRP A 92 1.05 13.56 14.02
N ILE A 93 -0.17 13.08 13.76
CA ILE A 93 -1.23 12.91 14.77
C ILE A 93 -1.26 11.48 15.32
N GLY A 94 -0.73 10.50 14.56
CA GLY A 94 -0.84 9.09 14.86
C GLY A 94 -2.16 8.47 14.38
N LEU A 95 -2.25 7.14 14.52
CA LEU A 95 -3.41 6.35 14.12
C LEU A 95 -4.22 5.86 15.33
N PRO A 96 -5.55 5.68 15.19
CA PRO A 96 -6.35 5.07 16.24
C PRO A 96 -5.87 3.63 16.56
N PRO A 97 -6.06 3.14 17.80
CA PRO A 97 -5.66 1.80 18.19
C PRO A 97 -6.21 0.71 17.26
N GLY A 98 -5.32 -0.18 16.81
CA GLY A 98 -5.64 -1.28 15.90
C GLY A 98 -5.84 -0.87 14.44
N GLN A 99 -5.55 0.39 14.07
CA GLN A 99 -5.49 0.82 12.67
C GLN A 99 -4.05 0.97 12.18
N PHE A 100 -3.82 0.60 10.92
CA PHE A 100 -2.55 0.81 10.22
C PHE A 100 -2.78 1.39 8.82
N VAL A 101 -1.75 2.03 8.29
CA VAL A 101 -1.70 2.56 6.92
C VAL A 101 -0.52 1.97 6.17
N SER A 102 -0.51 2.09 4.84
CA SER A 102 0.63 1.64 4.04
C SER A 102 1.63 2.79 3.90
N MET A 103 2.90 2.54 4.21
CA MET A 103 3.96 3.53 4.10
C MET A 103 5.24 2.86 3.56
N SER A 104 5.88 3.53 2.62
CA SER A 104 7.18 3.09 2.10
C SER A 104 8.26 3.49 3.10
N VAL A 105 8.92 2.49 3.68
CA VAL A 105 9.94 2.65 4.72
C VAL A 105 11.16 1.81 4.40
N PHE A 106 12.27 2.11 5.06
CA PHE A 106 13.50 1.34 4.88
C PHE A 106 13.28 -0.09 5.36
N SER A 107 13.63 -1.06 4.52
CA SER A 107 13.44 -2.48 4.79
C SER A 107 14.58 -3.02 5.65
N ASP A 108 14.21 -3.71 6.72
CA ASP A 108 15.08 -4.41 7.67
C ASP A 108 14.98 -5.95 7.53
N GLY A 109 14.35 -6.43 6.45
CA GLY A 109 14.20 -7.86 6.18
C GLY A 109 12.88 -8.48 6.65
N ILE A 110 11.99 -7.69 7.27
CA ILE A 110 10.69 -8.20 7.74
C ILE A 110 9.90 -8.81 6.57
N TYR A 111 9.24 -9.93 6.85
CA TYR A 111 8.52 -10.74 5.85
C TYR A 111 9.41 -11.23 4.71
N GLY A 112 10.74 -11.33 4.89
CA GLY A 112 11.65 -11.87 3.88
C GLY A 112 11.72 -11.01 2.62
N VAL A 113 11.55 -9.70 2.76
CA VAL A 113 11.87 -8.70 1.74
C VAL A 113 13.37 -8.37 1.85
N ALA A 114 14.04 -7.98 0.77
CA ALA A 114 15.45 -7.59 0.82
C ALA A 114 15.69 -6.41 1.77
N THR A 115 16.88 -6.34 2.36
CA THR A 115 17.34 -5.17 3.12
C THR A 115 17.81 -4.07 2.17
N ASP A 116 18.04 -2.88 2.71
CA ASP A 116 18.67 -1.77 1.99
C ASP A 116 17.86 -1.28 0.76
N ILE A 117 16.54 -1.48 0.82
CA ILE A 117 15.56 -0.96 -0.14
C ILE A 117 14.44 -0.25 0.61
N VAL A 118 13.79 0.71 -0.06
CA VAL A 118 12.56 1.32 0.45
C VAL A 118 11.38 0.52 -0.07
N PHE A 119 10.63 -0.10 0.84
CA PHE A 119 9.53 -1.01 0.50
C PHE A 119 8.25 -0.60 1.23
N THR A 120 7.09 -0.79 0.60
CA THR A 120 5.81 -0.42 1.20
C THR A 120 5.31 -1.49 2.14
N TYR A 121 5.19 -1.14 3.43
CA TYR A 121 4.69 -2.00 4.49
C TYR A 121 3.42 -1.41 5.13
N PRO A 122 2.58 -2.26 5.74
CA PRO A 122 1.63 -1.78 6.74
C PRO A 122 2.39 -1.29 7.98
N VAL A 123 2.11 -0.07 8.42
CA VAL A 123 2.72 0.54 9.62
C VAL A 123 1.67 1.03 10.61
N PHE A 124 1.95 0.84 11.90
CA PHE A 124 1.32 1.64 12.95
C PHE A 124 2.06 2.96 13.07
N ILE A 125 1.34 4.02 13.43
CA ILE A 125 1.93 5.30 13.80
C ILE A 125 1.36 5.69 15.16
N ASP A 126 2.23 5.96 16.12
CA ASP A 126 1.83 6.38 17.46
C ASP A 126 1.70 7.91 17.58
N ASN A 127 1.24 8.38 18.74
CA ASN A 127 1.08 9.80 19.03
C ASN A 127 2.41 10.52 19.33
N LYS A 128 3.56 9.84 19.21
CA LYS A 128 4.91 10.40 19.35
C LYS A 128 5.62 10.52 18.00
N GLN A 129 4.86 10.49 16.90
CA GLN A 129 5.37 10.52 15.53
C GLN A 129 6.34 9.38 15.20
N THR A 130 6.23 8.24 15.88
CA THR A 130 7.01 7.05 15.56
C THR A 130 6.15 6.04 14.81
N TRP A 131 6.75 5.41 13.80
CA TRP A 131 6.11 4.35 13.05
C TRP A 131 6.77 3.00 13.34
N ARG A 132 6.01 1.93 13.20
CA ARG A 132 6.51 0.55 13.30
C ARG A 132 5.80 -0.35 12.30
N ILE A 133 6.54 -1.20 11.62
CA ILE A 133 5.96 -2.20 10.71
C ILE A 133 5.05 -3.13 11.52
N VAL A 134 3.86 -3.39 10.99
CA VAL A 134 2.91 -4.35 11.58
C VAL A 134 3.55 -5.73 11.51
N GLN A 135 3.67 -6.42 12.65
CA GLN A 135 4.28 -7.74 12.77
C GLN A 135 3.23 -8.85 12.86
N GLY A 136 3.64 -10.10 12.62
CA GLY A 136 2.80 -11.29 12.80
C GLY A 136 1.69 -11.44 11.74
N LEU A 137 1.84 -10.82 10.57
CA LEU A 137 0.95 -11.07 9.43
C LEU A 137 1.25 -12.44 8.81
N THR A 138 0.20 -13.12 8.39
CA THR A 138 0.31 -14.40 7.70
C THR A 138 0.52 -14.12 6.23
N ILE A 139 1.65 -14.57 5.68
CA ILE A 139 1.98 -14.40 4.27
C ILE A 139 1.55 -15.67 3.53
N GLY A 140 0.46 -15.58 2.76
CA GLY A 140 0.04 -16.66 1.87
C GLY A 140 0.82 -16.66 0.55
N ASP A 141 0.71 -17.73 -0.22
CA ASP A 141 1.53 -17.96 -1.42
C ASP A 141 1.45 -16.83 -2.46
N ASN A 142 0.23 -16.31 -2.72
CA ASN A 142 0.04 -15.19 -3.64
C ASN A 142 0.76 -13.92 -3.16
N LEU A 143 0.64 -13.60 -1.87
CA LEU A 143 1.33 -12.45 -1.29
C LEU A 143 2.84 -12.66 -1.30
N ARG A 144 3.33 -13.87 -0.96
CA ARG A 144 4.76 -14.21 -1.00
C ARG A 144 5.35 -13.93 -2.38
N ALA A 145 4.71 -14.43 -3.44
CA ALA A 145 5.15 -14.21 -4.81
C ALA A 145 5.22 -12.70 -5.16
N CYS A 146 4.23 -11.92 -4.74
CA CYS A 146 4.24 -10.46 -4.93
C CYS A 146 5.38 -9.79 -4.16
N LEU A 147 5.61 -10.15 -2.89
CA LEU A 147 6.72 -9.62 -2.08
C LEU A 147 8.07 -9.94 -2.73
N ASP A 148 8.26 -11.17 -3.20
CA ASP A 148 9.50 -11.60 -3.88
C ASP A 148 9.73 -10.86 -5.19
N GLN A 149 8.67 -10.60 -5.95
CA GLN A 149 8.77 -9.87 -7.20
C GLN A 149 9.11 -8.40 -6.95
N SER A 150 8.37 -7.71 -6.08
CA SER A 150 8.63 -6.30 -5.75
C SER A 150 10.00 -6.11 -5.10
N SER A 151 10.43 -7.05 -4.25
CA SER A 151 11.77 -6.99 -3.63
C SER A 151 12.85 -7.03 -4.69
N ARG A 152 12.78 -7.99 -5.64
CA ARG A 152 13.75 -8.10 -6.72
C ARG A 152 13.78 -6.88 -7.63
N GLU A 153 12.63 -6.32 -7.96
CA GLU A 153 12.56 -5.08 -8.76
C GLU A 153 13.23 -3.90 -8.03
N LEU A 154 12.98 -3.73 -6.73
CA LEU A 154 13.60 -2.66 -5.93
C LEU A 154 15.11 -2.83 -5.77
N GLU A 155 15.60 -4.07 -5.65
CA GLU A 155 17.05 -4.35 -5.66
C GLU A 155 17.69 -3.96 -6.99
N GLN A 156 17.03 -4.29 -8.11
CA GLN A 156 17.50 -3.89 -9.44
C GLN A 156 17.51 -2.36 -9.62
N GLU A 157 16.45 -1.67 -9.18
CA GLU A 157 16.39 -0.20 -9.23
C GLU A 157 17.49 0.44 -8.37
N ARG A 158 17.76 -0.11 -7.18
CA ARG A 158 18.86 0.33 -6.32
C ARG A 158 20.20 0.14 -7.02
N ASP A 159 20.47 -1.04 -7.55
CA ASP A 159 21.76 -1.37 -8.16
C ASP A 159 22.03 -0.49 -9.40
N GLN A 160 21.00 -0.24 -10.22
CA GLN A 160 21.06 0.72 -11.32
C GLN A 160 21.36 2.15 -10.84
N ALA A 161 20.71 2.59 -9.75
CA ALA A 161 20.96 3.91 -9.20
C ALA A 161 22.41 4.04 -8.67
N VAL A 162 22.94 3.00 -8.03
CA VAL A 162 24.33 2.96 -7.54
C VAL A 162 25.32 3.01 -8.71
N GLU A 163 25.07 2.28 -9.79
CA GLU A 163 25.89 2.33 -11.01
C GLU A 163 25.93 3.75 -11.57
N ILE A 164 24.78 4.40 -11.73
CA ILE A 164 24.69 5.80 -12.19
C ILE A 164 25.44 6.75 -11.26
N CYS A 165 25.29 6.62 -9.94
CA CYS A 165 26.03 7.45 -8.99
C CYS A 165 27.55 7.25 -9.12
N THR A 166 27.99 6.01 -9.30
CA THR A 166 29.41 5.67 -9.47
C THR A 166 29.97 6.28 -10.76
N GLU A 167 29.23 6.20 -11.88
CA GLU A 167 29.62 6.82 -13.16
C GLU A 167 29.71 8.35 -13.07
N LEU A 168 28.84 8.97 -12.26
CA LEU A 168 28.83 10.42 -12.02
C LEU A 168 29.83 10.89 -10.96
N GLY A 169 30.51 9.96 -10.26
CA GLY A 169 31.46 10.25 -9.20
C GLY A 169 30.84 10.85 -7.93
N LEU A 170 29.61 10.47 -7.61
CA LEU A 170 28.87 10.87 -6.40
C LEU A 170 29.13 9.93 -5.21
#